data_AF-A0A7C6HCN4-F1
#
_entry.id   AF-A0A7C6HCN4-F1
#
_cell.length_a   1.000
_cell.length_b   1.000
_cell.length_c   1.000
_cell.angle_alpha   90.00
_cell.angle_beta   90.00
_cell.angle_gamma   90.00
#
_symmetry.space_group_name_H-M   'P 1'
#
loop_
_entity.id
_entity.type
_entity.pdbx_description
1 polymer ?
#
loop_
_entity_poly.entity_id
_entity_poly.type
_entity_poly.pdbx_seq_one_letter_code
_entity_poly.pdbx_strand_id
1 'polypeptide(L)'
;PYEGWRIAFNGKEGRLESWEDIPWRREEKINQARLHATEMNQGNGGDTRYDEIFLMKNFDRDYQMIKVEASKGGHGGGDQRLQDKIFRDPDMPDPYKHSAGTRDGAMACLIGIAARKSIEEHRPVKIDELTTIQPHPTRGV
;
A
#
# COMPACT_ATOMS: atom_id res chain seq x y z
N PRO A 1 1.14 1.44 -20.73
CA PRO A 1 0.27 1.03 -19.61
C PRO A 1 -0.50 2.25 -19.13
N TYR A 2 -1.79 2.12 -18.79
CA TYR A 2 -2.47 3.16 -18.03
C TYR A 2 -1.99 3.02 -16.58
N GLU A 3 -1.28 4.02 -16.09
CA GLU A 3 -0.75 4.07 -14.74
C GLU A 3 -1.60 5.03 -13.90
N GLY A 4 -1.59 4.83 -12.58
CA GLY A 4 -2.41 5.59 -11.65
C GLY A 4 -3.89 5.17 -11.62
N TRP A 5 -4.63 5.81 -10.72
CA TRP A 5 -6.04 5.55 -10.51
C TRP A 5 -6.79 6.82 -10.09
N ARG A 6 -8.11 6.81 -10.31
CA ARG A 6 -9.05 7.80 -9.77
C ARG A 6 -10.25 7.05 -9.24
N ILE A 7 -10.60 7.32 -7.98
CA ILE A 7 -11.76 6.72 -7.33
C ILE A 7 -12.71 7.82 -6.88
N ALA A 8 -14.01 7.57 -7.02
CA ALA A 8 -15.03 8.44 -6.49
C ALA A 8 -16.13 7.60 -5.82
N PHE A 9 -16.49 8.00 -4.61
CA PHE A 9 -17.61 7.46 -3.86
C PHE A 9 -18.69 8.53 -3.82
N ASN A 10 -19.88 8.20 -4.33
CA ASN A 10 -21.05 9.08 -4.28
C ASN A 10 -22.05 8.51 -3.28
N GLY A 11 -22.55 9.35 -2.39
CA GLY A 11 -23.52 9.00 -1.38
C GLY A 11 -24.62 10.06 -1.25
N LYS A 12 -25.56 9.82 -0.32
CA LYS A 12 -26.68 10.74 -0.07
C LYS A 12 -26.24 12.11 0.46
N GLU A 13 -25.03 12.20 1.00
CA GLU A 13 -24.50 13.43 1.61
C GLU A 13 -23.51 14.16 0.70
N GLY A 14 -23.11 13.56 -0.42
CA GLY A 14 -22.12 14.17 -1.31
C GLY A 14 -21.22 13.16 -2.00
N ARG A 15 -20.05 13.64 -2.38
CA ARG A 15 -19.00 12.91 -3.09
C ARG A 15 -17.68 13.04 -2.37
N LEU A 16 -16.97 11.91 -2.28
CA LEU A 16 -15.55 11.85 -1.93
C LEU A 16 -14.78 11.32 -3.14
N GLU A 17 -13.68 11.97 -3.48
CA GLU A 17 -12.86 11.60 -4.62
C GLU A 17 -11.38 11.69 -4.28
N SER A 18 -10.60 10.75 -4.79
CA SER A 18 -9.14 10.76 -4.72
C SER A 18 -8.55 10.26 -6.03
N TRP A 19 -7.31 10.61 -6.29
CA TRP A 19 -6.55 10.08 -7.41
C TRP A 19 -5.09 9.93 -7.03
N GLU A 20 -4.39 9.06 -7.76
CA GLU A 20 -2.96 8.87 -7.58
C GLU A 20 -2.29 8.56 -8.92
N ASP A 21 -1.06 9.03 -9.09
CA ASP A 21 -0.16 8.68 -10.19
C ASP A 21 -0.74 8.79 -11.61
N ILE A 22 -1.67 9.74 -11.83
CA ILE A 22 -2.23 10.03 -13.16
C ILE A 22 -1.17 10.69 -14.05
N PRO A 23 -0.61 10.01 -15.07
CA PRO A 23 0.58 10.47 -15.78
C PRO A 23 0.39 11.75 -16.58
N TRP A 24 -0.82 12.03 -17.06
CA TRP A 24 -1.12 13.26 -17.81
C TRP A 24 -1.52 14.45 -16.93
N ARG A 25 -1.72 14.25 -15.62
CA ARG A 25 -1.88 15.36 -14.66
C ARG A 25 -0.53 15.90 -14.19
N ARG A 26 0.51 15.07 -14.23
CA ARG A 26 1.88 15.50 -13.96
C ARG A 26 2.49 15.82 -15.32
N GLU A 27 2.84 17.07 -15.59
CA GLU A 27 3.51 17.46 -16.84
C GLU A 27 4.93 16.85 -16.99
N GLU A 28 5.34 16.00 -16.07
CA GLU A 28 6.68 15.47 -15.98
C GLU A 28 6.79 14.07 -16.60
N LYS A 29 7.49 13.97 -17.73
CA LYS A 29 8.08 12.70 -18.18
C LYS A 29 9.27 12.38 -17.29
N ILE A 30 9.03 11.75 -16.15
CA ILE A 30 10.10 11.40 -15.21
C ILE A 30 10.69 10.04 -15.57
N ASN A 31 12.01 9.94 -15.55
CA ASN A 31 12.73 8.68 -15.65
C ASN A 31 12.43 7.79 -14.42
N GLN A 32 11.84 6.60 -14.61
CA GLN A 32 11.46 5.70 -13.52
C GLN A 32 12.62 5.25 -12.63
N ALA A 33 13.82 5.04 -13.20
CA ALA A 33 14.99 4.67 -12.40
C ALA A 33 15.41 5.80 -11.45
N ARG A 34 15.26 7.07 -11.89
CA ARG A 34 15.50 8.23 -11.04
C ARG A 34 14.44 8.34 -9.93
N LEU A 35 13.17 8.09 -10.23
CA LEU A 35 12.10 8.05 -9.22
C LEU A 35 12.37 7.01 -8.15
N HIS A 36 12.70 5.79 -8.57
CA HIS A 36 13.04 4.71 -7.65
C HIS A 36 14.26 5.05 -6.79
N ALA A 37 15.32 5.62 -7.37
CA ALA A 37 16.48 6.06 -6.59
C ALA A 37 16.12 7.12 -5.53
N THR A 38 15.22 8.05 -5.87
CA THR A 38 14.68 9.04 -4.92
C THR A 38 13.81 8.39 -3.86
N GLU A 39 12.96 7.43 -4.23
CA GLU A 39 12.09 6.68 -3.31
C GLU A 39 12.90 5.84 -2.30
N MET A 40 14.03 5.26 -2.73
CA MET A 40 14.94 4.52 -1.87
C MET A 40 15.79 5.41 -0.95
N ASN A 41 15.80 6.73 -1.19
CA ASN A 41 16.59 7.64 -0.37
C ASN A 41 15.91 7.86 0.98
N GLN A 42 16.55 7.36 2.05
CA GLN A 42 16.08 7.53 3.43
C GLN A 42 16.58 8.84 4.07
N GLY A 43 17.25 9.73 3.32
CA GLY A 43 17.66 11.04 3.78
C GLY A 43 16.51 12.05 3.82
N ASN A 44 16.55 13.00 4.76
CA ASN A 44 15.49 14.00 5.01
C ASN A 44 15.35 15.11 3.94
N GLY A 45 15.82 14.89 2.70
CA GLY A 45 16.00 15.93 1.69
C GLY A 45 14.90 16.09 0.64
N GLY A 46 13.73 15.45 0.82
CA GLY A 46 12.65 15.47 -0.18
C GLY A 46 11.51 16.44 0.14
N ASP A 47 10.94 17.06 -0.90
CA ASP A 47 9.69 17.81 -0.80
C ASP A 47 8.57 16.94 -0.21
N THR A 48 7.74 17.54 0.65
CA THR A 48 6.56 16.87 1.17
C THR A 48 5.54 16.73 0.05
N ARG A 49 5.37 15.50 -0.45
CA ARG A 49 4.25 15.14 -1.33
C ARG A 49 2.99 15.02 -0.48
N TYR A 50 1.86 15.44 -1.03
CA TYR A 50 0.54 15.22 -0.45
C TYR A 50 -0.30 14.40 -1.42
N ASP A 51 -1.07 13.47 -0.88
CA ASP A 51 -2.20 12.86 -1.57
C ASP A 51 -3.47 13.63 -1.19
N GLU A 52 -4.35 13.85 -2.16
CA GLU A 52 -5.47 14.78 -2.02
C GLU A 52 -6.79 14.03 -2.04
N ILE A 53 -7.61 14.30 -1.02
CA ILE A 53 -9.00 13.84 -0.96
C ILE A 53 -9.89 15.05 -1.18
N PHE A 54 -10.65 15.02 -2.26
CA PHE A 54 -11.67 16.00 -2.59
C PHE A 54 -13.00 15.58 -1.95
N LEU A 55 -13.54 16.43 -1.08
CA LEU A 55 -14.82 16.24 -0.41
C LEU A 55 -15.78 17.35 -0.83
N MET A 56 -16.95 16.95 -1.34
CA MET A 56 -18.01 17.88 -1.71
C MET A 56 -19.33 17.39 -1.17
N LYS A 57 -19.99 18.19 -0.34
CA LYS A 57 -21.33 17.89 0.16
C LYS A 57 -22.38 18.28 -0.88
N ASN A 58 -23.53 17.62 -0.84
CA ASN A 58 -24.62 17.93 -1.74
C ASN A 58 -25.13 19.36 -1.51
N PHE A 59 -25.29 20.12 -2.60
CA PHE A 59 -25.79 21.50 -2.63
C PHE A 59 -24.94 22.55 -1.93
N ASP A 60 -23.82 22.16 -1.31
CA ASP A 60 -22.82 23.12 -0.86
C ASP A 60 -22.12 23.76 -2.07
N ARG A 61 -21.88 25.07 -1.96
CA ARG A 61 -21.16 25.83 -3.00
C ARG A 61 -19.66 25.59 -2.96
N ASP A 62 -19.17 25.24 -1.78
CA ASP A 62 -17.76 25.04 -1.51
C ASP A 62 -17.42 23.54 -1.48
N TYR A 63 -16.15 23.25 -1.76
CA TYR A 63 -15.57 21.93 -1.58
C TYR A 63 -14.44 22.02 -0.57
N GLN A 64 -14.11 20.89 0.05
CA GLN A 64 -12.95 20.75 0.90
C GLN A 64 -11.90 19.89 0.21
N MET A 65 -10.65 20.34 0.25
CA MET A 65 -9.50 19.55 -0.18
C MET A 65 -8.71 19.15 1.06
N ILE A 66 -8.75 17.86 1.39
CA ILE A 66 -8.00 17.30 2.52
C ILE A 66 -6.65 16.84 1.97
N LYS A 67 -5.57 17.43 2.47
CA LYS A 67 -4.21 17.05 2.12
C LYS A 67 -3.69 16.02 3.12
N VAL A 68 -3.42 14.82 2.64
CA VAL A 68 -2.82 13.72 3.40
C VAL A 68 -1.33 13.74 3.10
N GLU A 69 -0.50 13.96 4.10
CA GLU A 69 0.96 13.95 3.91
C GLU A 69 1.42 12.54 3.53
N ALA A 70 2.11 12.43 2.39
CA ALA A 70 2.73 11.19 1.98
C ALA A 70 3.89 10.88 2.94
N SER A 71 3.97 9.62 3.37
CA SER A 71 5.03 9.19 4.28
C SER A 71 6.39 9.27 3.57
N LYS A 72 7.37 9.88 4.23
CA LYS A 72 8.74 10.02 3.72
C LYS A 72 9.62 8.84 4.15
N GLY A 73 10.67 8.59 3.38
CA GLY A 73 11.63 7.50 3.62
C GLY A 73 11.45 6.35 2.63
N GLY A 74 12.36 5.38 2.69
CA GLY A 74 12.42 4.24 1.75
C GLY A 74 11.07 3.55 1.53
N HIS A 75 10.74 3.27 0.27
CA HIS A 75 9.47 2.65 -0.15
C HIS A 75 8.22 3.39 0.38
N GLY A 76 8.15 4.71 0.17
CA GLY A 76 7.03 5.54 0.64
C GLY A 76 6.93 5.60 2.18
N GLY A 77 8.05 5.49 2.87
CA GLY A 77 8.16 5.50 4.33
C GLY A 77 7.88 4.17 5.03
N GLY A 78 7.59 3.11 4.26
CA GLY A 78 7.39 1.77 4.80
C GLY A 78 8.64 1.22 5.48
N ASP A 79 9.82 1.47 4.91
CA ASP A 79 11.09 0.94 5.43
C ASP A 79 11.38 1.45 6.83
N GLN A 80 11.22 2.76 7.06
CA GLN A 80 11.49 3.36 8.36
C GLN A 80 10.53 2.80 9.42
N ARG A 81 9.23 2.69 9.11
CA ARG A 81 8.24 2.11 10.01
C ARG A 81 8.55 0.65 10.35
N LEU A 82 8.94 -0.14 9.35
CA LEU A 82 9.32 -1.54 9.52
C LEU A 82 10.56 -1.66 10.41
N GLN A 83 11.60 -0.88 10.13
CA GLN A 83 12.83 -0.88 10.91
C GLN A 83 12.60 -0.41 12.35
N ASP A 84 11.80 0.64 12.56
CA ASP A 84 11.44 1.12 13.88
C ASP A 84 10.71 0.02 14.67
N LYS A 85 9.74 -0.66 14.05
CA LYS A 85 9.00 -1.77 14.65
C LYS A 85 9.87 -3.00 14.93
N ILE A 86 10.92 -3.26 14.17
CA ILE A 86 11.81 -4.43 14.39
C ILE A 86 12.92 -4.11 15.40
N PHE A 87 13.54 -2.93 15.29
CA PHE A 87 14.81 -2.64 15.95
C PHE A 87 14.72 -1.60 17.08
N ARG A 88 13.72 -0.70 17.06
CA ARG A 88 13.62 0.39 18.04
C ARG A 88 12.54 0.14 19.10
N ASP A 89 11.33 -0.17 18.65
CA ASP A 89 10.17 -0.40 19.51
C ASP A 89 9.29 -1.54 18.97
N PRO A 90 9.60 -2.80 19.32
CA PRO A 90 8.77 -3.95 18.97
C PRO A 90 7.33 -3.88 19.48
N ASP A 91 7.07 -3.14 20.56
CA ASP A 91 5.76 -3.06 21.21
C ASP A 91 4.94 -1.85 20.76
N MET A 92 5.44 -1.07 19.78
CA MET A 92 4.74 0.11 19.26
C MET A 92 3.27 -0.21 18.89
N PRO A 93 2.31 0.70 19.15
CA PRO A 93 0.93 0.48 18.74
C PRO A 93 0.80 0.26 17.23
N ASP A 94 0.03 -0.76 16.84
CA ASP A 94 -0.31 -1.05 15.44
C ASP A 94 -1.85 -1.02 15.25
N PRO A 95 -2.47 0.18 15.30
CA PRO A 95 -3.92 0.32 15.29
C PRO A 95 -4.56 -0.17 13.98
N TYR A 96 -3.80 -0.12 12.88
CA TYR A 96 -4.24 -0.55 11.55
C TYR A 96 -3.83 -1.98 11.19
N LYS A 97 -3.16 -2.69 12.11
CA LYS A 97 -2.74 -4.09 11.95
C LYS A 97 -1.86 -4.30 10.70
N HIS A 98 -0.94 -3.37 10.44
CA HIS A 98 0.00 -3.45 9.32
C HIS A 98 1.15 -4.43 9.59
N SER A 99 1.55 -4.63 10.85
CA SER A 99 2.67 -5.48 11.22
C SER A 99 2.32 -6.95 11.00
N ALA A 100 3.12 -7.63 10.17
CA ALA A 100 3.00 -9.06 9.93
C ALA A 100 3.73 -9.87 11.00
N GLY A 101 3.10 -10.95 11.48
CA GLY A 101 3.73 -11.92 12.38
C GLY A 101 4.37 -13.09 11.62
N THR A 102 4.99 -14.02 12.37
CA THR A 102 5.61 -15.23 11.79
C THR A 102 4.64 -16.07 10.96
N ARG A 103 3.38 -16.17 11.40
CA ARG A 103 2.34 -16.90 10.65
C ARG A 103 2.04 -16.23 9.31
N ASP A 104 1.91 -14.90 9.29
CA ASP A 104 1.65 -14.14 8.06
C ASP A 104 2.82 -14.32 7.08
N GLY A 105 4.06 -14.30 7.59
CA GLY A 105 5.27 -14.60 6.81
C GLY A 105 5.28 -16.01 6.22
N ALA A 106 4.95 -17.03 7.02
CA ALA A 106 4.84 -18.41 6.53
C ALA A 106 3.77 -18.54 5.44
N MET A 107 2.60 -17.93 5.63
CA MET A 107 1.52 -17.92 4.62
C MET A 107 1.94 -17.20 3.33
N ALA A 108 2.70 -16.10 3.42
CA ALA A 108 3.24 -15.41 2.26
C ALA A 108 4.24 -16.28 1.47
N CYS A 109 5.16 -16.97 2.15
CA CYS A 109 6.09 -17.90 1.51
C CYS A 109 5.36 -19.04 0.78
N LEU A 110 4.27 -19.56 1.35
CA LEU A 110 3.48 -20.64 0.76
C LEU A 110 2.87 -20.26 -0.59
N ILE A 111 2.55 -18.98 -0.83
CA ILE A 111 2.08 -18.52 -2.14
C ILE A 111 3.16 -18.75 -3.21
N GLY A 112 4.41 -18.40 -2.93
CA GLY A 112 5.52 -18.62 -3.86
C GLY A 112 5.80 -20.11 -4.11
N ILE A 113 5.73 -20.92 -3.05
CA ILE A 113 5.90 -22.38 -3.15
C ILE A 113 4.77 -22.99 -4.00
N ALA A 114 3.52 -22.60 -3.76
CA ALA A 114 2.37 -23.05 -4.53
C ALA A 114 2.46 -22.64 -6.00
N ALA A 115 2.86 -21.39 -6.27
CA ALA A 115 3.03 -20.89 -7.63
C ALA A 115 4.10 -21.69 -8.39
N ARG A 116 5.26 -21.95 -7.76
CA ARG A 116 6.31 -22.77 -8.36
C ARG A 116 5.83 -24.19 -8.67
N LYS A 117 5.20 -24.85 -7.70
CA LYS A 117 4.67 -26.20 -7.86
C LYS A 117 3.58 -26.26 -8.93
N SER A 118 2.73 -25.23 -9.02
CA SER A 118 1.68 -25.10 -10.03
C SER A 118 2.26 -25.00 -11.45
N ILE A 119 3.34 -24.25 -11.64
CA ILE A 119 4.07 -24.17 -12.92
C ILE A 119 4.61 -25.54 -13.32
N GLU A 120 5.22 -26.27 -12.38
CA GLU A 120 5.81 -27.59 -12.65
C GLU A 120 4.72 -28.62 -12.97
N GLU A 121 3.62 -28.65 -12.22
CA GLU A 121 2.55 -29.65 -12.34
C GLU A 121 1.45 -29.28 -13.36
N HIS A 122 1.50 -28.07 -13.93
CA HIS A 122 0.50 -27.57 -14.89
C HIS A 122 -0.95 -27.64 -14.37
N ARG A 123 -1.12 -27.45 -13.05
CA ARG A 123 -2.44 -27.44 -12.40
C ARG A 123 -2.49 -26.41 -11.27
N PRO A 124 -3.69 -25.96 -10.86
CA PRO A 124 -3.86 -25.25 -9.60
C PRO A 124 -3.38 -26.10 -8.42
N VAL A 125 -2.61 -25.49 -7.52
CA VAL A 125 -2.18 -26.08 -6.24
C VAL A 125 -2.83 -25.30 -5.12
N LYS A 126 -3.58 -25.99 -4.27
CA LYS A 126 -4.19 -25.36 -3.09
C LYS A 126 -3.18 -25.28 -1.95
N ILE A 127 -3.33 -24.27 -1.08
CA ILE A 127 -2.45 -24.07 0.07
C ILE A 127 -2.60 -25.19 1.11
N ASP A 128 -3.80 -25.77 1.25
CA ASP A 128 -4.07 -26.91 2.14
C ASP A 128 -3.33 -28.20 1.75
N GLU A 129 -2.83 -28.32 0.51
CA GLU A 129 -1.96 -29.41 0.07
C GLU A 129 -0.51 -29.27 0.60
N LEU A 130 -0.12 -28.05 1.03
CA LEU A 130 1.27 -27.72 1.37
C LEU A 130 1.51 -27.59 2.87
N THR A 131 0.45 -27.44 3.67
CA THR A 131 0.55 -27.17 5.09
C THR A 131 -0.70 -27.57 5.84
N THR A 132 -0.56 -27.84 7.13
CA THR A 132 -1.70 -27.98 8.06
C THR A 132 -2.21 -26.63 8.56
N ILE A 133 -1.52 -25.52 8.25
CA ILE A 133 -1.93 -24.17 8.63
C ILE A 133 -3.18 -23.77 7.83
N GLN A 134 -4.27 -23.48 8.54
CA GLN A 134 -5.55 -23.07 7.94
C GLN A 134 -5.56 -21.54 7.66
N PRO A 135 -5.86 -21.09 6.43
CA PRO A 135 -6.09 -19.67 6.16
C PRO A 135 -7.23 -19.11 7.03
N HIS A 136 -7.07 -17.91 7.58
CA HIS A 136 -8.07 -17.30 8.46
C HIS A 136 -8.18 -15.78 8.23
N PRO A 137 -9.39 -15.18 8.24
CA PRO A 137 -9.58 -13.75 7.96
C PRO A 137 -8.93 -12.82 9.01
N THR A 138 -8.72 -13.31 10.23
CA THR A 138 -8.15 -12.52 11.35
C THR A 138 -6.86 -13.12 11.90
N ARG A 139 -5.97 -13.59 11.01
CA ARG A 139 -4.69 -14.26 11.32
C ARG A 139 -4.80 -15.64 11.96
N GLY A 140 -5.92 -16.00 12.57
CA GLY A 140 -6.21 -17.37 13.02
C GLY A 140 -5.37 -17.76 14.25
N VAL A 141 -5.83 -17.27 15.40
CA VAL A 141 -5.50 -17.86 16.72
C VAL A 141 -6.30 -19.13 16.92
#